data_AF-A0A850LZD5-F1
#
_entry.id   AF-A0A850LZD5-F1
#
_cell.length_a   1.000
_cell.length_b   1.000
_cell.length_c   1.000
_cell.angle_alpha   90.00
_cell.angle_beta   90.00
_cell.angle_gamma   90.00
#
_symmetry.space_group_name_H-M   'P 1'
#
loop_
_entity.id
_entity.type
_entity.pdbx_description
1 polymer ?
#
loop_
_entity_poly.entity_id
_entity_poly.type
_entity_poly.pdbx_seq_one_letter_code
_entity_poly.pdbx_strand_id
1 'polypeptide(L)'
;MANTELLVVLYMILTQPRGFPLFDYFADNAAGMLALGGLFAGFWFIDWIIRHPEAEEERPIYLVAIDVIGFFIGIICLGSGITLLLNGQNPITEALGGFIGGKHDIFTKGLIVAVGLCLFLKPIKDIPWASLIAIIAGAVVVFLAITYLETTFTWLAGLFGIDVKLLYGIIFVLVYGIIFSMFGLAQHILHLLGTILSSRLGSFVIMVLCFIQALLISLPPHPDAYSLAPLFGLT
;
A
#
# COMPACT_ATOMS: atom_id res chain seq x y z
N MET A 1 -1.15 -3.66 -47.53
CA MET A 1 0.05 -3.58 -46.66
C MET A 1 -0.07 -2.56 -45.51
N ALA A 2 -1.09 -1.69 -45.47
CA ALA A 2 -1.24 -0.70 -44.37
C ALA A 2 -1.80 -1.25 -43.04
N ASN A 3 -2.41 -2.44 -43.03
CA ASN A 3 -3.05 -2.99 -41.82
C ASN A 3 -2.09 -3.68 -40.85
N THR A 4 -0.92 -4.14 -41.31
CA THR A 4 0.06 -4.82 -40.45
C THR A 4 0.82 -3.84 -39.56
N GLU A 5 1.20 -2.68 -40.09
CA GLU A 5 1.85 -1.59 -39.32
C GLU A 5 0.91 -1.06 -38.22
N LEU A 6 -0.37 -0.89 -38.53
CA LEU A 6 -1.36 -0.38 -37.57
C LEU A 6 -1.66 -1.40 -36.47
N LEU A 7 -1.65 -2.70 -36.78
CA LEU A 7 -1.74 -3.78 -35.79
C LEU A 7 -0.49 -3.86 -34.92
N VAL A 8 0.71 -3.63 -35.46
CA VAL A 8 1.95 -3.60 -34.68
C VAL A 8 1.98 -2.40 -33.75
N VAL A 9 1.56 -1.21 -34.21
CA VAL A 9 1.46 -0.01 -33.37
C VAL A 9 0.37 -0.17 -32.31
N LEU A 10 -0.79 -0.74 -32.65
CA LEU A 10 -1.85 -1.01 -31.68
C LEU A 10 -1.42 -2.06 -30.65
N TYR A 11 -0.74 -3.13 -31.08
CA TYR A 11 -0.17 -4.13 -30.20
C TYR A 11 0.90 -3.51 -29.30
N MET A 12 1.81 -2.69 -29.82
CA MET A 12 2.84 -1.99 -29.05
C MET A 12 2.23 -0.99 -28.05
N ILE A 13 1.16 -0.29 -28.39
CA ILE A 13 0.44 0.61 -27.46
C ILE A 13 -0.33 -0.19 -26.39
N LEU A 14 -0.88 -1.35 -26.73
CA LEU A 14 -1.63 -2.20 -25.81
C LEU A 14 -0.72 -3.08 -24.93
N THR A 15 0.53 -3.33 -25.34
CA THR A 15 1.48 -4.19 -24.64
C THR A 15 2.58 -3.44 -23.91
N GLN A 16 2.70 -2.13 -24.08
CA GLN A 16 3.54 -1.32 -23.21
C GLN A 16 2.74 -1.09 -21.92
N PRO A 17 3.05 -1.77 -20.80
CA PRO A 17 2.48 -1.38 -19.52
C PRO A 17 3.01 0.03 -19.25
N ARG A 18 2.18 1.04 -19.49
CA ARG A 18 2.52 2.41 -19.08
C ARG A 18 2.45 2.44 -17.56
N GLY A 19 3.53 1.99 -16.93
CA GLY A 19 3.86 2.38 -15.56
C GLY A 19 3.91 3.91 -15.50
N PHE A 20 3.61 4.47 -14.33
CA PHE A 20 3.93 5.88 -14.15
C PHE A 20 5.46 6.00 -14.17
N PRO A 21 6.04 6.92 -14.97
CA PRO A 21 7.49 7.03 -15.14
C PRO A 21 8.23 7.26 -13.81
N LEU A 22 7.53 7.82 -12.82
CA LEU A 22 8.01 7.93 -11.45
C LEU A 22 8.26 6.55 -10.81
N PHE A 23 7.30 5.63 -10.88
CA PHE A 23 7.43 4.31 -10.27
C PHE A 23 8.48 3.46 -10.98
N ASP A 24 8.64 3.59 -12.30
CA ASP A 24 9.66 2.88 -13.06
C ASP A 24 11.08 3.35 -12.63
N TYR A 25 11.29 4.66 -12.48
CA TYR A 25 12.55 5.20 -11.95
C TYR A 25 12.88 4.67 -10.55
N PHE A 26 11.88 4.55 -9.69
CA PHE A 26 12.03 4.03 -8.34
C PHE A 26 12.19 2.50 -8.30
N ALA A 27 11.57 1.77 -9.24
CA ALA A 27 11.73 0.34 -9.43
C ALA A 27 13.16 -0.01 -9.88
N ASP A 28 13.79 0.83 -10.71
CA ASP A 28 15.19 0.72 -11.06
C ASP A 28 16.10 0.94 -9.82
N ASN A 29 15.73 1.87 -8.94
CA ASN A 29 16.47 2.15 -7.71
C ASN A 29 15.97 1.33 -6.50
N ALA A 30 15.58 0.07 -6.71
CA ALA A 30 15.00 -0.82 -5.69
C ALA A 30 15.87 -0.95 -4.42
N ALA A 31 17.19 -0.99 -4.56
CA ALA A 31 18.11 -1.06 -3.42
C ALA A 31 18.00 0.17 -2.51
N GLY A 32 17.92 1.36 -3.10
CA GLY A 32 17.74 2.61 -2.38
C GLY A 32 16.38 2.66 -1.69
N MET A 33 15.33 2.14 -2.34
CA MET A 33 14.00 2.05 -1.74
C MET A 33 13.96 1.10 -0.54
N LEU A 34 14.61 -0.06 -0.64
CA LEU A 34 14.73 -1.01 0.47
C LEU A 34 15.52 -0.43 1.63
N ALA A 35 16.64 0.26 1.35
CA ALA A 35 17.42 0.93 2.37
C ALA A 35 16.61 2.04 3.07
N LEU A 36 15.89 2.87 2.33
CA LEU A 36 15.02 3.90 2.88
C LEU A 36 13.88 3.28 3.70
N GLY A 37 13.18 2.28 3.16
CA GLY A 37 12.09 1.60 3.87
C GLY A 37 12.57 0.92 5.16
N GLY A 38 13.73 0.26 5.11
CA GLY A 38 14.39 -0.33 6.28
C GLY A 38 14.82 0.70 7.32
N LEU A 39 15.30 1.87 6.89
CA LEU A 39 15.69 2.97 7.77
C LEU A 39 14.49 3.60 8.49
N PHE A 40 13.36 3.80 7.79
CA PHE A 40 12.11 4.24 8.43
C PHE A 40 11.53 3.18 9.38
N ALA A 41 11.59 1.90 9.01
CA ALA A 41 11.24 0.81 9.92
C ALA A 41 12.15 0.78 11.17
N GLY A 42 13.44 1.08 11.00
CA GLY A 42 14.39 1.22 12.09
C GLY A 42 14.08 2.39 13.01
N PHE A 43 13.70 3.56 12.48
CA PHE A 43 13.23 4.68 13.29
C PHE A 43 12.02 4.31 14.15
N TRP A 44 11.08 3.53 13.62
CA TRP A 44 9.96 3.03 14.39
C TRP A 44 10.36 2.02 15.46
N PHE A 45 11.34 1.17 15.17
CA PHE A 45 11.90 0.26 16.17
C PHE A 45 12.59 1.02 17.31
N ILE A 46 13.32 2.09 16.98
CA ILE A 46 13.98 2.96 17.97
C ILE A 46 12.95 3.74 18.80
N ASP A 47 11.95 4.36 18.15
CA ASP A 47 10.84 5.03 18.86
C ASP A 47 10.13 4.08 19.81
N TRP A 48 9.96 2.82 19.39
CA TRP A 48 9.44 1.77 20.25
C TRP A 48 10.34 1.45 21.47
N ILE A 49 11.66 1.37 21.31
CA ILE A 49 12.58 1.13 22.44
C ILE A 49 12.54 2.29 23.45
N ILE A 50 12.45 3.52 22.94
CA ILE A 50 12.53 4.72 23.76
C ILE A 50 11.20 4.98 24.48
N ARG A 51 10.06 4.77 23.83
CA ARG A 51 8.74 5.02 24.43
C ARG A 51 8.34 3.91 25.39
N HIS A 52 8.18 4.25 26.66
CA HIS A 52 7.57 3.37 27.66
C HIS A 52 6.04 3.42 27.55
N PRO A 53 5.33 2.29 27.71
CA PRO A 53 3.89 2.16 27.45
C PRO A 53 2.99 2.97 28.41
N GLU A 54 3.54 3.61 29.44
CA GLU A 54 2.78 4.26 30.51
C GLU A 54 2.76 5.80 30.42
N ALA A 55 3.47 6.40 29.46
CA ALA A 55 3.45 7.85 29.26
C ALA A 55 2.39 8.23 28.23
N GLU A 56 1.19 8.61 28.70
CA GLU A 56 0.11 9.27 27.94
C GLU A 56 0.50 10.70 27.48
N GLU A 57 1.76 10.91 27.11
CA GLU A 57 2.29 12.20 26.71
C GLU A 57 1.88 12.51 25.27
N GLU A 58 1.40 13.75 25.05
CA GLU A 58 1.00 14.27 23.74
C GLU A 58 2.03 13.89 22.67
N ARG A 59 1.57 13.29 21.55
CA ARG A 59 2.50 12.88 20.48
C ARG A 59 3.21 14.15 19.96
N PRO A 60 4.54 14.26 20.11
CA PRO A 60 5.24 15.44 19.67
C PRO A 60 5.16 15.54 18.14
N ILE A 61 5.05 16.77 17.65
CA ILE A 61 4.79 17.10 16.24
C ILE A 61 5.79 16.44 15.29
N TYR A 62 7.05 16.24 15.71
CA TYR A 62 8.07 15.61 14.87
C TYR A 62 7.75 14.15 14.53
N LEU A 63 7.08 13.40 15.40
CA LEU A 63 6.69 12.01 15.10
C LEU A 63 5.56 11.94 14.09
N VAL A 64 4.60 12.88 14.20
CA VAL A 64 3.53 13.01 13.21
C VAL A 64 4.14 13.30 11.83
N ALA A 65 5.14 14.18 11.75
CA ALA A 65 5.84 14.47 10.50
C ALA A 65 6.56 13.22 9.94
N ILE A 66 7.26 12.45 10.78
CA ILE A 66 7.95 11.22 10.37
C ILE A 66 6.96 10.17 9.85
N ASP A 67 5.81 10.00 10.49
CA ASP A 67 4.76 9.06 10.05
C ASP A 67 4.12 9.51 8.73
N VAL A 68 3.90 10.82 8.53
CA VAL A 68 3.41 11.36 7.25
C VAL A 68 4.43 11.18 6.13
N ILE A 69 5.72 11.42 6.38
CA ILE A 69 6.77 11.18 5.39
C ILE A 69 6.87 9.67 5.07
N GLY A 70 6.83 8.83 6.11
CA GLY A 70 6.81 7.37 5.98
C GLY A 70 5.63 6.88 5.14
N PHE A 71 4.44 7.49 5.27
CA PHE A 71 3.27 7.21 4.44
C PHE A 71 3.56 7.38 2.94
N PHE A 72 4.11 8.54 2.57
CA PHE A 72 4.40 8.84 1.17
C PHE A 72 5.47 7.90 0.61
N ILE A 73 6.52 7.61 1.39
CA ILE A 73 7.53 6.62 1.02
C ILE A 73 6.89 5.24 0.85
N GLY A 74 5.97 4.86 1.75
CA GLY A 74 5.20 3.63 1.65
C GLY A 74 4.41 3.52 0.35
N ILE A 75 3.74 4.60 -0.09
CA ILE A 75 3.03 4.64 -1.38
C ILE A 75 4.01 4.43 -2.54
N ILE A 76 5.16 5.09 -2.53
CA ILE A 76 6.16 4.96 -3.61
C ILE A 76 6.73 3.54 -3.64
N CYS A 77 7.06 2.96 -2.48
CA CYS A 77 7.54 1.58 -2.36
C CYS A 77 6.48 0.56 -2.79
N LEU A 78 5.21 0.78 -2.44
CA LEU A 78 4.12 -0.11 -2.84
C LEU A 78 3.86 -0.03 -4.34
N GLY A 79 3.88 1.17 -4.91
CA GLY A 79 3.77 1.38 -6.36
C GLY A 79 4.94 0.79 -7.16
N SER A 80 6.18 0.98 -6.70
CA SER A 80 7.36 0.35 -7.31
C SER A 80 7.31 -1.17 -7.15
N GLY A 81 6.96 -1.69 -5.97
CA GLY A 81 6.80 -3.13 -5.74
C GLY A 81 5.75 -3.79 -6.64
N ILE A 82 4.62 -3.14 -6.88
CA ILE A 82 3.58 -3.64 -7.79
C ILE A 82 4.05 -3.59 -9.24
N THR A 83 4.65 -2.49 -9.69
CA THR A 83 5.19 -2.39 -11.05
C THR A 83 6.28 -3.42 -11.31
N LEU A 84 7.16 -3.67 -10.33
CA LEU A 84 8.13 -4.76 -10.31
C LEU A 84 7.51 -6.15 -10.47
N LEU A 85 6.36 -6.36 -9.83
CA LEU A 85 5.64 -7.62 -9.86
C LEU A 85 4.95 -7.85 -11.22
N LEU A 86 4.33 -6.79 -11.77
CA LEU A 86 3.55 -6.83 -13.00
C LEU A 86 4.43 -6.83 -14.26
N ASN A 87 5.46 -5.99 -14.31
CA ASN A 87 6.29 -5.79 -15.50
C ASN A 87 7.42 -6.81 -15.61
N GLY A 88 7.67 -7.58 -14.56
CA GLY A 88 8.56 -8.75 -14.61
C GLY A 88 10.04 -8.45 -14.82
N GLN A 89 10.45 -7.25 -15.24
CA GLN A 89 11.82 -6.91 -15.62
C GLN A 89 12.30 -5.62 -14.97
N ASN A 90 13.49 -5.68 -14.37
CA ASN A 90 14.36 -4.52 -14.22
C ASN A 90 15.75 -4.85 -14.79
N PRO A 91 16.43 -3.86 -15.39
CA PRO A 91 17.81 -4.02 -15.85
C PRO A 91 18.81 -4.30 -14.71
N ILE A 92 18.56 -3.81 -13.49
CA ILE A 92 19.51 -3.97 -12.35
C ILE A 92 19.38 -5.34 -11.67
N THR A 93 18.19 -5.94 -11.67
CA THR A 93 17.95 -7.28 -11.10
C THR A 93 18.35 -8.40 -12.07
N GLU A 94 18.25 -8.15 -13.39
CA GLU A 94 18.79 -9.07 -14.40
C GLU A 94 20.32 -9.14 -14.38
N ALA A 95 21.01 -8.02 -14.13
CA ALA A 95 22.48 -8.00 -14.05
C ALA A 95 23.04 -8.87 -12.91
N LEU A 96 22.27 -9.11 -11.84
CA LEU A 96 22.67 -9.94 -10.70
C LEU A 96 22.06 -11.35 -10.69
N GLY A 97 21.14 -11.67 -11.62
CA GLY A 97 20.56 -13.01 -11.79
C GLY A 97 21.60 -14.11 -12.07
N GLY A 98 22.85 -13.74 -12.33
CA GLY A 98 23.97 -14.69 -12.46
C GLY A 98 24.61 -15.16 -11.15
N PHE A 99 24.36 -14.49 -10.01
CA PHE A 99 25.05 -14.81 -8.73
C PHE A 99 24.24 -15.72 -7.80
N ILE A 100 22.91 -15.61 -7.82
CA ILE A 100 22.00 -16.44 -7.04
C ILE A 100 20.92 -16.94 -8.02
N GLY A 101 21.29 -17.90 -8.86
CA GLY A 101 20.39 -18.72 -9.68
C GLY A 101 19.16 -18.05 -10.28
N GLY A 102 19.35 -17.16 -11.26
CA GLY A 102 18.51 -16.96 -12.47
C GLY A 102 17.01 -16.64 -12.34
N LYS A 103 16.42 -16.72 -11.16
CA LYS A 103 15.04 -16.39 -10.89
C LYS A 103 15.02 -15.09 -10.14
N HIS A 104 14.61 -14.03 -10.85
CA HIS A 104 14.00 -12.83 -10.27
C HIS A 104 13.46 -13.13 -8.86
N ASP A 105 14.23 -12.77 -7.82
CA ASP A 105 13.95 -13.34 -6.51
C ASP A 105 12.65 -12.72 -6.00
N ILE A 106 11.57 -13.48 -6.15
CA ILE A 106 10.19 -13.13 -5.77
C ILE A 106 10.18 -12.59 -4.34
N PHE A 107 11.16 -13.05 -3.53
CA PHE A 107 11.45 -12.56 -2.21
C PHE A 107 11.68 -11.04 -2.15
N THR A 108 12.57 -10.47 -2.97
CA THR A 108 12.88 -9.03 -2.95
C THR A 108 11.69 -8.18 -3.40
N LYS A 109 10.98 -8.64 -4.45
CA LYS A 109 9.74 -7.98 -4.91
C LYS A 109 8.67 -8.00 -3.81
N GLY A 110 8.48 -9.18 -3.21
CA GLY A 110 7.55 -9.36 -2.08
C GLY A 110 7.94 -8.52 -0.86
N LEU A 111 9.24 -8.39 -0.57
CA LEU A 111 9.75 -7.59 0.53
C LEU A 111 9.46 -6.10 0.33
N ILE A 112 9.69 -5.55 -0.87
CA ILE A 112 9.38 -4.15 -1.20
C ILE A 112 7.88 -3.87 -1.02
N VAL A 113 7.02 -4.75 -1.52
CA VAL A 113 5.56 -4.63 -1.36
C VAL A 113 5.18 -4.72 0.13
N ALA A 114 5.74 -5.67 0.88
CA ALA A 114 5.45 -5.85 2.30
C ALA A 114 5.90 -4.63 3.13
N VAL A 115 7.07 -4.07 2.84
CA VAL A 115 7.61 -2.85 3.46
C VAL A 115 6.75 -1.65 3.12
N GLY A 116 6.41 -1.47 1.84
CA GLY A 116 5.52 -0.39 1.39
C GLY A 116 4.16 -0.47 2.07
N LEU A 117 3.59 -1.67 2.16
CA LEU A 117 2.33 -1.91 2.85
C LEU A 117 2.45 -1.61 4.36
N CYS A 118 3.56 -1.97 5.00
CA CYS A 118 3.81 -1.65 6.40
C CYS A 118 3.89 -0.15 6.66
N LEU A 119 4.60 0.56 5.78
CA LEU A 119 4.75 2.01 5.84
C LEU A 119 3.41 2.72 5.61
N PHE A 120 2.61 2.18 4.70
CA PHE A 120 1.30 2.72 4.34
C PHE A 120 0.22 2.48 5.39
N LEU A 121 0.17 1.28 5.98
CA LEU A 121 -0.90 0.87 6.91
C LEU A 121 -0.84 1.59 8.26
N LYS A 122 0.35 1.96 8.74
CA LYS A 122 0.54 2.58 10.05
C LYS A 122 -0.25 3.88 10.24
N PRO A 123 -0.11 4.92 9.39
CA PRO A 123 -0.85 6.18 9.54
C PRO A 123 -2.36 6.01 9.27
N ILE A 124 -2.75 5.03 8.44
CA ILE A 124 -4.17 4.74 8.16
C ILE A 124 -4.89 4.26 9.42
N LYS A 125 -4.20 3.54 10.29
CA LYS A 125 -4.73 3.00 11.55
C LYS A 125 -5.32 4.09 12.45
N ASP A 126 -4.71 5.28 12.44
CA ASP A 126 -5.03 6.35 13.39
C ASP A 126 -6.21 7.24 12.93
N ILE A 127 -6.69 7.08 11.69
CA ILE A 127 -7.77 7.91 11.13
C ILE A 127 -9.04 7.06 10.96
N PRO A 128 -10.22 7.50 11.45
CA PRO A 128 -11.48 6.78 11.30
C PRO A 128 -12.08 6.94 9.88
N TRP A 129 -11.37 6.45 8.85
CA TRP A 129 -11.79 6.56 7.45
C TRP A 129 -13.17 5.95 7.17
N ALA A 130 -13.52 4.86 7.86
CA ALA A 130 -14.82 4.20 7.69
C ALA A 130 -15.99 5.13 8.05
N SER A 131 -15.85 5.93 9.12
CA SER A 131 -16.86 6.91 9.52
C SER A 131 -16.99 8.02 8.49
N LEU A 132 -15.86 8.55 8.00
CA LEU A 132 -15.85 9.62 7.00
C LEU A 132 -16.54 9.20 5.70
N ILE A 133 -16.21 8.01 5.19
CA ILE A 133 -16.82 7.45 3.97
C ILE A 133 -18.31 7.19 4.17
N ALA A 134 -18.70 6.63 5.31
CA ALA A 134 -20.11 6.36 5.62
C ALA A 134 -20.95 7.64 5.72
N ILE A 135 -20.41 8.72 6.31
CA ILE A 135 -21.09 10.02 6.37
C ILE A 135 -21.29 10.58 4.97
N ILE A 136 -20.22 10.61 4.14
CA ILE A 136 -20.29 11.14 2.78
C ILE A 136 -21.32 10.35 1.96
N ALA A 137 -21.27 9.03 2.01
CA ALA A 137 -22.19 8.19 1.26
C ALA A 137 -23.64 8.34 1.74
N GLY A 138 -23.88 8.39 3.06
CA GLY A 138 -25.21 8.67 3.61
C GLY A 138 -25.74 10.03 3.16
N ALA A 139 -24.88 11.07 3.17
CA ALA A 139 -25.25 12.41 2.75
C ALA A 139 -25.60 12.46 1.24
N VAL A 140 -24.81 11.77 0.41
CA VAL A 140 -25.08 11.65 -1.03
C VAL A 140 -26.40 10.93 -1.29
N VAL A 141 -26.70 9.84 -0.58
CA VAL A 141 -27.97 9.12 -0.76
C VAL A 141 -29.17 9.98 -0.36
N VAL A 142 -29.09 10.70 0.76
CA VAL A 142 -30.16 11.64 1.16
C VAL A 142 -30.32 12.77 0.14
N PHE A 143 -29.20 13.34 -0.33
CA PHE A 143 -29.23 14.39 -1.34
C PHE A 143 -29.90 13.92 -2.63
N LEU A 144 -29.58 12.71 -3.10
CA LEU A 144 -30.23 12.10 -4.27
C LEU A 144 -31.71 11.81 -4.01
N ALA A 145 -32.06 11.34 -2.81
CA ALA A 145 -33.45 11.07 -2.43
C ALA A 145 -34.30 12.34 -2.46
N ILE A 146 -33.78 13.45 -1.92
CA ILE A 146 -34.44 14.75 -1.94
C ILE A 146 -34.57 15.28 -3.37
N THR A 147 -33.53 15.13 -4.20
CA THR A 147 -33.51 15.74 -5.54
C THR A 147 -34.34 14.98 -6.57
N TYR A 148 -34.36 13.64 -6.51
CA TYR A 148 -34.91 12.81 -7.58
C TYR A 148 -36.11 11.95 -7.16
N LEU A 149 -36.33 11.72 -5.87
CA LEU A 149 -37.34 10.77 -5.36
C LEU A 149 -38.37 11.41 -4.41
N GLU A 150 -38.48 12.74 -4.42
CA GLU A 150 -39.36 13.49 -3.51
C GLU A 150 -40.82 12.99 -3.56
N THR A 151 -41.34 12.71 -4.75
CA THR A 151 -42.72 12.20 -4.94
C THR A 151 -42.93 10.80 -4.36
N THR A 152 -41.92 9.92 -4.45
CA THR A 152 -42.01 8.56 -3.88
C THR A 152 -41.94 8.61 -2.35
N PHE A 153 -41.04 9.43 -1.80
CA PHE A 153 -40.86 9.53 -0.35
C PHE A 153 -41.97 10.30 0.36
N THR A 154 -42.58 11.30 -0.28
CA THR A 154 -43.76 12.00 0.27
C THR A 154 -44.98 11.09 0.33
N TRP A 155 -45.22 10.27 -0.69
CA TRP A 155 -46.27 9.25 -0.66
C TRP A 155 -46.02 8.21 0.45
N LEU A 156 -44.78 7.73 0.58
CA LEU A 156 -44.41 6.77 1.62
C LEU A 156 -44.56 7.36 3.03
N ALA A 157 -44.15 8.61 3.23
CA ALA A 157 -44.32 9.32 4.49
C ALA A 157 -45.80 9.46 4.88
N GLY A 158 -46.67 9.74 3.91
CA GLY A 158 -48.12 9.81 4.10
C GLY A 158 -48.74 8.47 4.52
N LEU A 159 -48.21 7.34 4.01
CA LEU A 159 -48.68 6.00 4.37
C LEU A 159 -48.39 5.65 5.84
N PHE A 160 -47.24 6.08 6.36
CA PHE A 160 -46.82 5.81 7.74
C PHE A 160 -47.20 6.91 8.74
N GLY A 161 -47.68 8.07 8.27
CA GLY A 161 -48.00 9.22 9.11
C GLY A 161 -46.77 9.86 9.77
N ILE A 162 -45.59 9.70 9.14
CA ILE A 162 -44.30 10.18 9.66
C ILE A 162 -43.91 11.47 8.94
N ASP A 163 -43.29 12.42 9.65
CA ASP A 163 -42.71 13.62 9.03
C ASP A 163 -41.62 13.22 8.01
N VAL A 164 -41.70 13.79 6.81
CA VAL A 164 -40.76 13.58 5.70
C VAL A 164 -39.32 13.82 6.14
N LYS A 165 -39.06 14.79 7.02
CA LYS A 165 -37.73 15.06 7.57
C LYS A 165 -37.19 13.89 8.40
N LEU A 166 -38.05 13.27 9.19
CA LEU A 166 -37.69 12.12 10.02
C LEU A 166 -37.44 10.89 9.14
N LEU A 167 -38.22 10.71 8.07
CA LEU A 167 -38.01 9.64 7.10
C LEU A 167 -36.62 9.73 6.43
N TYR A 168 -36.19 10.93 5.99
CA TYR A 168 -34.84 11.12 5.45
C TYR A 168 -33.75 10.85 6.50
N GLY A 169 -33.98 11.23 7.75
CA GLY A 169 -33.08 10.91 8.86
C GLY A 169 -32.92 9.39 9.07
N ILE A 170 -34.02 8.63 9.01
CA ILE A 170 -33.97 7.15 9.12
C ILE A 170 -33.16 6.56 7.97
N ILE A 171 -33.39 7.00 6.73
CA ILE A 171 -32.66 6.52 5.55
C ILE A 171 -31.17 6.83 5.67
N PHE A 172 -30.82 8.04 6.09
CA PHE A 172 -29.44 8.43 6.36
C PHE A 172 -28.76 7.47 7.33
N VAL A 173 -29.39 7.25 8.49
CA VAL A 173 -28.84 6.37 9.54
C VAL A 173 -28.73 4.93 9.06
N LEU A 174 -29.70 4.45 8.28
CA LEU A 174 -29.70 3.10 7.74
C LEU A 174 -28.56 2.89 6.73
N VAL A 175 -28.40 3.82 5.77
CA VAL A 175 -27.31 3.77 4.78
C VAL A 175 -25.95 3.95 5.45
N TYR A 176 -25.84 4.92 6.36
CA TYR A 176 -24.65 5.13 7.18
C TYR A 176 -24.28 3.85 7.92
N GLY A 177 -25.22 3.21 8.60
CA GLY A 177 -24.98 1.99 9.37
C GLY A 177 -24.51 0.82 8.50
N ILE A 178 -25.11 0.62 7.33
CA ILE A 178 -24.70 -0.44 6.39
C ILE A 178 -23.27 -0.20 5.90
N ILE A 179 -22.98 1.00 5.40
CA ILE A 179 -21.66 1.35 4.85
C ILE A 179 -20.60 1.33 5.95
N PHE A 180 -20.92 1.91 7.12
CA PHE A 180 -20.04 1.90 8.28
C PHE A 180 -19.71 0.47 8.72
N SER A 181 -20.68 -0.45 8.73
CA SER A 181 -20.43 -1.86 9.06
C SER A 181 -19.50 -2.54 8.03
N MET A 182 -19.73 -2.31 6.73
CA MET A 182 -18.88 -2.87 5.66
C MET A 182 -17.44 -2.38 5.74
N PHE A 183 -17.24 -1.06 5.86
CA PHE A 183 -15.90 -0.48 5.95
C PHE A 183 -15.27 -0.67 7.34
N GLY A 184 -16.07 -0.81 8.40
CA GLY A 184 -15.62 -1.10 9.75
C GLY A 184 -14.88 -2.44 9.82
N LEU A 185 -15.35 -3.46 9.10
CA LEU A 185 -14.64 -4.74 9.00
C LEU A 185 -13.29 -4.59 8.30
N ALA A 186 -13.23 -3.84 7.20
CA ALA A 186 -11.97 -3.54 6.53
C ALA A 186 -11.02 -2.79 7.47
N GLN A 187 -11.51 -1.80 8.21
CA GLN A 187 -10.71 -1.06 9.20
C GLN A 187 -10.20 -1.98 10.32
N HIS A 188 -11.01 -2.92 10.82
CA HIS A 188 -10.56 -3.90 11.82
C HIS A 188 -9.45 -4.81 11.29
N ILE A 189 -9.57 -5.29 10.05
CA ILE A 189 -8.53 -6.12 9.40
C ILE A 189 -7.25 -5.31 9.21
N LEU A 190 -7.35 -4.07 8.71
CA LEU A 190 -6.20 -3.18 8.53
C LEU A 190 -5.54 -2.83 9.87
N HIS A 191 -6.33 -2.62 10.93
CA HIS A 191 -5.81 -2.38 12.28
C HIS A 191 -5.10 -3.61 12.83
N LEU A 192 -5.64 -4.81 12.60
CA LEU A 192 -5.04 -6.07 13.04
C LEU A 192 -3.74 -6.36 12.29
N LEU A 193 -3.75 -6.22 10.96
CA LEU A 193 -2.55 -6.28 10.11
C LEU A 193 -1.52 -5.25 10.57
N GLY A 194 -1.92 -4.00 10.75
CA GLY A 194 -1.07 -2.93 11.21
C GLY A 194 -0.44 -3.24 12.57
N THR A 195 -1.20 -3.81 13.52
CA THR A 195 -0.70 -4.20 14.85
C THR A 195 0.27 -5.38 14.79
N ILE A 196 0.01 -6.36 13.92
CA ILE A 196 0.91 -7.50 13.71
C ILE A 196 2.21 -7.03 13.05
N LEU A 197 2.12 -6.20 12.01
CA LEU A 197 3.27 -5.67 11.28
C LEU A 197 4.08 -4.69 12.14
N SER A 198 3.41 -3.82 12.89
CA SER A 198 4.02 -2.90 13.85
C SER A 198 4.39 -3.57 15.17
N SER A 199 4.28 -4.90 15.27
CA SER A 199 4.77 -5.61 16.44
C SER A 199 6.28 -5.41 16.57
N ARG A 200 6.77 -5.54 17.81
CA ARG A 200 8.20 -5.41 18.16
C ARG A 200 9.07 -6.29 17.27
N LEU A 201 8.59 -7.50 17.01
CA LEU A 201 9.29 -8.48 16.20
C LEU A 201 9.15 -8.17 14.70
N GLY A 202 7.96 -7.75 14.25
CA GLY A 202 7.71 -7.44 12.84
C GLY A 202 8.62 -6.33 12.30
N SER A 203 8.67 -5.19 12.99
CA SER A 203 9.52 -4.06 12.59
C SER A 203 11.01 -4.43 12.58
N PHE A 204 11.49 -5.16 13.58
CA PHE A 204 12.87 -5.61 13.66
C PHE A 204 13.25 -6.56 12.51
N VAL A 205 12.40 -7.56 12.23
CA VAL A 205 12.63 -8.51 11.14
C VAL A 205 12.63 -7.80 9.79
N ILE A 206 11.66 -6.90 9.56
CA ILE A 206 11.58 -6.12 8.32
C ILE A 206 12.83 -5.27 8.14
N MET A 207 13.27 -4.56 9.19
CA MET A 207 14.50 -3.75 9.16
C MET A 207 15.70 -4.61 8.77
N VAL A 208 15.95 -5.72 9.46
CA VAL A 208 17.10 -6.61 9.20
C VAL A 208 17.06 -7.17 7.78
N LEU A 209 15.91 -7.66 7.33
CA LEU A 209 15.74 -8.20 5.97
C LEU A 209 15.98 -7.12 4.91
N CYS A 210 15.50 -5.90 5.12
CA CYS A 210 15.72 -4.78 4.21
C CYS A 210 17.21 -4.40 4.12
N PHE A 211 17.90 -4.35 5.26
CA PHE A 211 19.34 -4.03 5.28
C PHE A 211 20.18 -5.12 4.61
N ILE A 212 19.91 -6.39 4.90
CA ILE A 212 20.60 -7.52 4.24
C ILE A 212 20.37 -7.46 2.74
N GLN A 213 19.13 -7.27 2.29
CA GLN A 213 18.81 -7.19 0.86
C GLN A 213 19.43 -5.95 0.19
N ALA A 214 19.40 -4.79 0.84
CA ALA A 214 20.05 -3.58 0.33
C ALA A 214 21.57 -3.76 0.18
N LEU A 215 22.22 -4.40 1.17
CA LEU A 215 23.65 -4.70 1.12
C LEU A 215 23.98 -5.71 0.01
N LEU A 216 23.17 -6.76 -0.15
CA LEU A 216 23.35 -7.76 -1.21
C LEU A 216 23.24 -7.13 -2.60
N ILE A 217 22.31 -6.18 -2.79
CA ILE A 217 22.17 -5.49 -4.08
C ILE A 217 23.29 -4.46 -4.29
N SER A 218 23.79 -3.83 -3.23
CA SER A 218 24.83 -2.80 -3.32
C SER A 218 26.24 -3.35 -3.49
N LEU A 219 26.48 -4.64 -3.21
CA LEU A 219 27.80 -5.24 -3.34
C LEU A 219 28.15 -5.46 -4.82
N PRO A 220 29.28 -4.93 -5.33
CA PRO A 220 29.66 -5.14 -6.72
C PRO A 220 29.92 -6.64 -6.97
N PRO A 221 29.53 -7.17 -8.15
CA PRO A 221 29.80 -8.56 -8.48
C PRO A 221 31.32 -8.80 -8.47
N HIS A 222 31.78 -9.64 -7.54
CA HIS A 222 33.19 -10.03 -7.48
C HIS A 222 33.50 -10.87 -8.72
N PRO A 223 34.54 -10.56 -9.51
CA PRO A 223 34.86 -11.27 -10.76
C PRO A 223 35.24 -12.75 -10.58
N ASP A 224 35.26 -13.26 -9.35
CA ASP A 224 35.76 -14.60 -9.01
C ASP A 224 34.62 -15.59 -8.69
N ALA A 225 33.39 -15.11 -8.50
CA ALA A 225 32.26 -15.93 -8.07
C ALA A 225 31.61 -16.74 -9.21
N TYR A 226 31.95 -16.46 -10.47
CA TYR A 226 31.59 -17.31 -11.61
C TYR A 226 32.23 -18.71 -11.51
N SER A 227 33.31 -18.86 -10.74
CA SER A 227 34.05 -20.13 -10.61
C SER A 227 33.49 -21.08 -9.55
N LEU A 228 32.53 -20.65 -8.72
CA LEU A 228 31.96 -21.48 -7.65
C LEU A 228 30.55 -22.02 -7.96
N ALA A 229 29.93 -21.56 -9.05
CA ALA A 229 28.64 -22.07 -9.54
C ALA A 229 28.59 -23.61 -9.73
N PRO A 230 29.63 -24.30 -10.24
CA PRO A 230 29.59 -25.76 -10.33
C PRO A 230 29.79 -26.48 -8.98
N LEU A 231 30.23 -25.78 -7.92
CA LEU A 231 30.51 -26.39 -6.62
C LEU A 231 29.25 -26.58 -5.76
N PHE A 232 28.20 -25.79 -6.01
CA PHE A 232 26.92 -25.86 -5.30
C PHE A 232 25.82 -26.62 -6.05
N GLY A 233 26.13 -27.22 -7.19
CA GLY A 233 25.22 -28.16 -7.88
C GLY A 233 23.88 -27.55 -8.33
N LEU A 234 23.81 -26.24 -8.58
CA LEU A 234 22.61 -25.57 -9.09
C LEU A 234 22.76 -25.40 -10.61
N THR A 235 22.39 -26.44 -11.35
CA THR A 235 22.07 -26.38 -12.79
C THR A 235 20.59 -26.14 -13.01
#